data_AF-A0A8H8P4T3-F1
#
_entry.id   AF-A0A8H8P4T3-F1
#
_cell.length_a   1.000
_cell.length_b   1.000
_cell.length_c   1.000
_cell.angle_alpha   90.00
_cell.angle_beta   90.00
_cell.angle_gamma   90.00
#
_symmetry.space_group_name_H-M   'P 1'
#
loop_
_entity.id
_entity.type
_entity.pdbx_description
1 polymer ?
#
loop_
_entity_poly.entity_id
_entity_poly.type
_entity_poly.pdbx_seq_one_letter_code
_entity_poly.pdbx_strand_id
1 'polypeptide(L)'
;MCHGEQLQDLYTLYVDIATPAQLFGMIKLEDWAIDKLHFMLKGSSETVKELISLAEKWSASTLLELRTLSRNTKLERPVLSFIQRLISLNLHDATRSDFLGSYTSVDIFNIIKASDYQSTQVGVSASNSVSFIDRLQSLMGYPTSNNSAPFPNPLILSEPGDDSVLLGYIFLNVLSLGHRSRIWSGRINRKDKAILYAAQVQFVDALTEFQTLKKWVVPDPPREITSLSTLCPECKDIIINSWKSFFGEFCQKMGSGLPLKDVSLLSQIADFHRKSEEE
;
A
#
# COMPACT_ATOMS: atom_id res chain seq x y z
N MET A 1 -13.98 -27.94 3.08
CA MET A 1 -13.11 -27.18 4.01
C MET A 1 -12.29 -26.07 3.33
N CYS A 2 -12.32 -25.89 2.00
CA CYS A 2 -11.48 -24.90 1.31
C CYS A 2 -12.07 -23.48 1.16
N HIS A 3 -13.31 -23.21 1.59
CA HIS A 3 -13.93 -21.89 1.34
C HIS A 3 -13.48 -20.79 2.30
N GLY A 4 -13.06 -21.13 3.52
CA GLY A 4 -12.63 -20.12 4.50
C GLY A 4 -11.31 -19.44 4.13
N GLU A 5 -10.28 -20.21 3.79
CA GLU A 5 -8.96 -19.67 3.42
C GLU A 5 -9.05 -18.75 2.21
N GLN A 6 -9.83 -19.13 1.19
CA GLN A 6 -10.08 -18.31 0.00
C GLN A 6 -10.70 -16.94 0.33
N LEU A 7 -11.58 -16.88 1.35
CA LEU A 7 -12.25 -15.65 1.74
C LEU A 7 -11.30 -14.69 2.46
N GLN A 8 -10.39 -15.23 3.29
CA GLN A 8 -9.35 -14.44 3.94
C GLN A 8 -8.36 -13.89 2.92
N ASP A 9 -7.88 -14.72 1.99
CA ASP A 9 -6.95 -14.31 0.95
C ASP A 9 -7.53 -13.21 0.06
N LEU A 10 -8.82 -13.32 -0.30
CA LEU A 10 -9.54 -12.28 -1.04
C LEU A 10 -9.63 -10.97 -0.25
N TYR A 11 -9.91 -11.06 1.06
CA TYR A 11 -10.00 -9.86 1.89
C TYR A 11 -8.65 -9.13 1.97
N THR A 12 -7.59 -9.87 2.27
CA THR A 12 -6.21 -9.36 2.32
C THR A 12 -5.84 -8.73 0.98
N LEU A 13 -6.11 -9.42 -0.14
CA LEU A 13 -5.87 -8.89 -1.48
C LEU A 13 -6.53 -7.54 -1.72
N TYR A 14 -7.80 -7.36 -1.31
CA TYR A 14 -8.47 -6.08 -1.52
C TYR A 14 -7.94 -4.97 -0.61
N VAL A 15 -7.53 -5.28 0.62
CA VAL A 15 -6.84 -4.31 1.50
C VAL A 15 -5.48 -3.93 0.90
N ASP A 16 -4.73 -4.91 0.41
CA ASP A 16 -3.42 -4.74 -0.23
C ASP A 16 -3.50 -4.00 -1.56
N ILE A 17 -4.65 -3.99 -2.23
CA ILE A 17 -4.89 -3.17 -3.43
C ILE A 17 -5.33 -1.76 -3.04
N ALA A 18 -6.29 -1.65 -2.11
CA ALA A 18 -6.88 -0.37 -1.73
C ALA A 18 -5.85 0.56 -1.06
N THR A 19 -4.97 0.01 -0.22
CA THR A 19 -3.95 0.75 0.49
C THR A 19 -3.00 1.47 -0.47
N PRO A 20 -2.22 0.80 -1.35
CA PRO A 20 -1.37 1.48 -2.31
C PRO A 20 -2.16 2.34 -3.31
N ALA A 21 -3.36 1.92 -3.73
CA ALA A 21 -4.17 2.72 -4.64
C ALA A 21 -4.51 4.10 -4.03
N GLN A 22 -4.89 4.14 -2.76
CA GLN A 22 -5.11 5.38 -2.01
C GLN A 22 -3.82 6.22 -1.95
N LEU A 23 -2.69 5.58 -1.65
CA LEU A 23 -1.39 6.23 -1.51
C LEU A 23 -0.87 6.83 -2.82
N PHE A 24 -1.21 6.23 -3.96
CA PHE A 24 -0.83 6.72 -5.28
C PHE A 24 -1.89 7.61 -5.94
N GLY A 25 -3.00 7.89 -5.26
CA GLY A 25 -4.11 8.68 -5.83
C GLY A 25 -4.80 7.98 -7.00
N MET A 26 -4.78 6.65 -7.03
CA MET A 26 -5.47 5.81 -8.03
C MET A 26 -6.94 5.62 -7.64
N ILE A 27 -7.71 6.72 -7.65
CA ILE A 27 -9.07 6.82 -7.09
C ILE A 27 -10.00 5.70 -7.61
N LYS A 28 -9.99 5.39 -8.91
CA LYS A 28 -10.86 4.33 -9.49
C LYS A 28 -10.53 2.93 -8.94
N LEU A 29 -9.25 2.63 -8.73
CA LEU A 29 -8.79 1.33 -8.23
C LEU A 29 -9.05 1.20 -6.73
N GLU A 30 -8.83 2.28 -5.99
CA GLU A 30 -9.22 2.41 -4.58
C GLU A 30 -10.73 2.18 -4.44
N ASP A 31 -11.55 2.91 -5.19
CA ASP A 31 -13.00 2.76 -5.18
C ASP A 31 -13.41 1.32 -5.47
N TRP A 32 -12.88 0.71 -6.54
CA TRP A 32 -13.17 -0.68 -6.89
C TRP A 32 -12.86 -1.66 -5.74
N ALA A 33 -11.69 -1.54 -5.11
CA ALA A 33 -11.31 -2.40 -3.99
C ALA A 33 -12.21 -2.17 -2.77
N ILE A 34 -12.55 -0.91 -2.48
CA ILE A 34 -13.50 -0.51 -1.43
C ILE A 34 -14.90 -1.09 -1.69
N ASP A 35 -15.40 -1.08 -2.94
CA ASP A 35 -16.67 -1.72 -3.32
C ASP A 35 -16.68 -3.22 -3.03
N LYS A 36 -15.58 -3.92 -3.34
CA LYS A 36 -15.46 -5.36 -3.08
C LYS A 36 -15.42 -5.67 -1.58
N LEU A 37 -14.61 -4.95 -0.81
CA LEU A 37 -14.59 -5.06 0.65
C LEU A 37 -15.97 -4.77 1.26
N HIS A 38 -16.65 -3.74 0.75
CA HIS A 38 -17.97 -3.35 1.24
C HIS A 38 -19.02 -4.43 0.94
N PHE A 39 -18.97 -5.04 -0.25
CA PHE A 39 -19.82 -6.17 -0.61
C PHE A 39 -19.58 -7.38 0.31
N MET A 40 -18.31 -7.71 0.61
CA MET A 40 -17.97 -8.81 1.51
C MET A 40 -18.48 -8.57 2.94
N LEU A 41 -18.28 -7.37 3.48
CA LEU A 41 -18.71 -7.00 4.83
C LEU A 41 -20.24 -6.84 4.97
N LYS A 42 -20.94 -6.55 3.87
CA LYS A 42 -22.42 -6.55 3.80
C LYS A 42 -23.02 -7.88 3.38
N GLY A 43 -22.19 -8.91 3.21
CA GLY A 43 -22.63 -10.24 2.80
C GLY A 43 -23.65 -10.86 3.75
N SER A 44 -24.08 -12.08 3.42
CA SER A 44 -25.01 -12.83 4.27
C SER A 44 -24.49 -12.94 5.71
N SER A 45 -25.37 -13.10 6.70
CA SER A 45 -24.92 -13.31 8.07
C SER A 45 -23.99 -14.51 8.22
N GLU A 46 -24.04 -15.47 7.30
CA GLU A 46 -23.13 -16.62 7.32
C GLU A 46 -21.74 -16.24 6.82
N THR A 47 -21.64 -15.48 5.73
CA THR A 47 -20.38 -14.92 5.23
C THR A 47 -19.68 -14.06 6.29
N VAL A 48 -20.43 -13.25 7.04
CA VAL A 48 -19.87 -12.43 8.12
C VAL A 48 -19.37 -13.29 9.28
N LYS A 49 -20.07 -14.38 9.63
CA LYS A 49 -19.58 -15.31 10.68
C LYS A 49 -18.30 -16.02 10.24
N GLU A 50 -18.24 -16.48 8.99
CA GLU A 50 -17.03 -17.08 8.42
C GLU A 50 -15.88 -16.08 8.48
N LEU A 51 -16.10 -14.84 8.04
CA LEU A 51 -15.09 -13.79 8.10
C LEU A 51 -14.61 -13.52 9.53
N ILE A 52 -15.52 -13.54 10.51
CA ILE A 52 -15.17 -13.37 11.93
C ILE A 52 -14.33 -14.53 12.44
N SER A 53 -14.68 -15.78 12.11
CA SER A 53 -13.89 -16.96 12.50
C SER A 53 -12.47 -16.93 11.93
N LEU A 54 -12.30 -16.34 10.74
CA LEU A 54 -10.99 -16.14 10.12
C LEU A 54 -10.24 -14.98 10.79
N ALA A 55 -10.96 -13.92 11.15
CA ALA A 55 -10.40 -12.74 11.80
C ALA A 55 -9.95 -12.97 13.25
N GLU A 56 -10.30 -14.10 13.88
CA GLU A 56 -9.69 -14.54 15.14
C GLU A 56 -8.16 -14.65 15.05
N LYS A 57 -7.64 -14.92 13.84
CA LYS A 57 -6.18 -15.00 13.59
C LYS A 57 -5.57 -13.65 13.21
N TRP A 58 -6.36 -12.60 13.04
CA TRP A 58 -5.84 -11.31 12.62
C TRP A 58 -5.14 -10.62 13.79
N SER A 59 -4.01 -9.98 13.49
CA SER A 59 -3.35 -9.13 14.46
C SER A 59 -4.16 -7.85 14.69
N ALA A 60 -3.91 -7.20 15.82
CA ALA A 60 -4.45 -5.87 16.08
C ALA A 60 -4.02 -4.86 15.00
N SER A 61 -2.82 -5.01 14.42
CA SER A 61 -2.34 -4.15 13.33
C SER A 61 -3.22 -4.24 12.08
N THR A 62 -3.59 -5.44 11.63
CA THR A 62 -4.47 -5.63 10.47
C THR A 62 -5.85 -5.00 10.68
N LEU A 63 -6.41 -5.11 11.89
CA LEU A 63 -7.69 -4.47 12.22
C LEU A 63 -7.58 -2.93 12.25
N LEU A 64 -6.43 -2.40 12.64
CA LEU A 64 -6.17 -0.96 12.64
C LEU A 64 -5.92 -0.40 11.24
N GLU A 65 -5.19 -1.13 10.39
CA GLU A 65 -5.03 -0.80 8.98
C GLU A 65 -6.39 -0.76 8.30
N LEU A 66 -7.22 -1.78 8.52
CA LEU A 66 -8.58 -1.81 8.01
C LEU A 66 -9.41 -0.63 8.51
N ARG A 67 -9.33 -0.30 9.81
CA ARG A 67 -10.02 0.87 10.36
C ARG A 67 -9.53 2.15 9.70
N THR A 68 -8.23 2.29 9.49
CA THR A 68 -7.60 3.46 8.85
C THR A 68 -8.08 3.60 7.40
N LEU A 69 -8.03 2.53 6.62
CA LEU A 69 -8.54 2.47 5.25
C LEU A 69 -10.03 2.79 5.16
N SER A 70 -10.81 2.41 6.17
CA SER A 70 -12.27 2.64 6.19
C SER A 70 -12.68 4.10 6.45
N ARG A 71 -11.79 4.93 7.01
CA ARG A 71 -12.15 6.29 7.46
C ARG A 71 -12.54 7.17 6.28
N ASN A 72 -13.66 7.88 6.42
CA ASN A 72 -14.21 8.75 5.38
C ASN A 72 -14.57 8.03 4.07
N THR A 73 -14.64 6.70 4.07
CA THR A 73 -15.09 5.91 2.92
C THR A 73 -16.41 5.23 3.25
N LYS A 74 -17.07 4.65 2.24
CA LYS A 74 -18.29 3.85 2.45
C LYS A 74 -18.07 2.59 3.31
N LEU A 75 -16.81 2.22 3.58
CA LEU A 75 -16.46 1.10 4.46
C LEU A 75 -16.58 1.44 5.95
N GLU A 76 -16.62 2.71 6.33
CA GLU A 76 -16.56 3.10 7.75
C GLU A 76 -17.60 2.37 8.62
N ARG A 77 -18.88 2.42 8.22
CA ARG A 77 -19.95 1.75 8.96
C ARG A 77 -19.86 0.22 8.93
N PRO A 78 -19.65 -0.43 7.77
CA PRO A 78 -19.43 -1.88 7.72
C PRO A 78 -18.25 -2.37 8.56
N VAL A 79 -17.10 -1.70 8.48
CA VAL A 79 -15.89 -2.06 9.23
C VAL A 79 -16.10 -1.88 10.73
N LEU A 80 -16.71 -0.77 11.16
CA LEU A 80 -17.04 -0.58 12.58
C LEU A 80 -17.99 -1.66 13.09
N SER A 81 -19.05 -1.98 12.33
CA SER A 81 -19.99 -3.06 12.69
C SER A 81 -19.28 -4.42 12.78
N PHE A 82 -18.39 -4.69 11.84
CA PHE A 82 -17.59 -5.92 11.80
C PHE A 82 -16.67 -6.03 13.02
N ILE A 83 -15.89 -4.99 13.33
CA ILE A 83 -14.96 -5.03 14.46
C ILE A 83 -15.74 -5.10 15.79
N GLN A 84 -16.84 -4.38 15.94
CA GLN A 84 -17.70 -4.48 17.14
C GLN A 84 -18.23 -5.90 17.33
N ARG A 85 -18.65 -6.56 16.24
CA ARG A 85 -19.14 -7.95 16.29
C ARG A 85 -18.02 -8.94 16.62
N LEU A 86 -16.83 -8.76 16.05
CA LEU A 86 -15.63 -9.53 16.37
C LEU A 86 -15.28 -9.42 17.86
N ILE A 87 -15.26 -8.21 18.42
CA ILE A 87 -15.00 -7.98 19.86
C ILE A 87 -16.08 -8.65 20.72
N SER A 88 -17.35 -8.50 20.36
CA SER A 88 -18.47 -9.07 21.12
C SER A 88 -18.41 -10.60 21.19
N LEU A 89 -18.00 -11.25 20.10
CA LEU A 89 -17.84 -12.71 20.07
C LEU A 89 -16.66 -13.17 20.92
N ASN A 90 -15.50 -12.52 20.81
CA ASN A 90 -14.33 -12.83 21.64
C ASN A 90 -14.62 -12.63 23.16
N LEU A 91 -15.38 -11.60 23.53
CA LEU A 91 -15.78 -11.38 24.91
C LEU A 91 -16.74 -12.46 25.42
N HIS A 92 -17.68 -12.91 24.58
CA HIS A 92 -18.61 -13.97 24.95
C HIS A 92 -17.87 -15.29 25.24
N ASP A 93 -16.84 -15.61 24.46
CA ASP A 93 -16.04 -16.83 24.67
C ASP A 93 -15.15 -16.73 25.91
N ALA A 94 -14.61 -15.54 26.21
CA ALA A 94 -13.86 -15.30 27.45
C ALA A 94 -14.71 -15.47 28.73
N THR A 95 -16.01 -15.19 28.69
CA THR A 95 -16.89 -15.44 29.86
C THR A 95 -17.19 -16.93 30.09
N ARG A 96 -16.91 -17.80 29.11
CA ARG A 96 -17.14 -19.24 29.17
C ARG A 96 -15.87 -20.05 29.46
N SER A 97 -14.70 -19.44 29.33
CA SER A 97 -13.41 -20.09 29.41
C SER A 97 -12.48 -19.27 30.29
N ASP A 98 -11.90 -19.86 31.34
CA ASP A 98 -10.94 -19.21 32.26
C ASP A 98 -9.58 -18.86 31.60
N PHE A 99 -9.53 -18.64 30.28
CA PHE A 99 -8.31 -18.53 29.48
C PHE A 99 -7.93 -17.09 29.08
N LEU A 100 -6.61 -16.91 28.95
CA LEU A 100 -5.81 -15.69 28.77
C LEU A 100 -6.14 -14.77 27.56
N GLY A 101 -7.21 -15.02 26.79
CA GLY A 101 -7.54 -14.31 25.54
C GLY A 101 -8.25 -12.95 25.71
N SER A 102 -8.60 -12.55 26.94
CA SER A 102 -9.38 -11.34 27.22
C SER A 102 -8.63 -10.01 26.95
N TYR A 103 -7.30 -10.01 26.90
CA TYR A 103 -6.52 -8.76 26.86
C TYR A 103 -6.54 -8.10 25.47
N THR A 104 -6.48 -8.88 24.38
CA THR A 104 -6.40 -8.35 23.01
C THR A 104 -7.69 -7.64 22.58
N SER A 105 -8.85 -8.13 22.97
CA SER A 105 -10.16 -7.56 22.60
C SER A 105 -10.46 -6.23 23.30
N VAL A 106 -10.03 -6.08 24.56
CA VAL A 106 -10.13 -4.82 25.31
C VAL A 106 -9.17 -3.77 24.76
N ASP A 107 -7.94 -4.16 24.41
CA ASP A 107 -6.96 -3.26 23.80
C ASP A 107 -7.43 -2.76 22.43
N ILE A 108 -7.95 -3.64 21.57
CA ILE A 108 -8.51 -3.26 20.26
C ILE A 108 -9.69 -2.29 20.44
N PHE A 109 -10.61 -2.56 21.38
CA PHE A 109 -11.74 -1.67 21.65
C PHE A 109 -11.28 -0.29 22.13
N ASN A 110 -10.31 -0.26 23.05
CA ASN A 110 -9.76 1.00 23.57
C ASN A 110 -9.03 1.79 22.49
N ILE A 111 -8.29 1.13 21.60
CA ILE A 111 -7.61 1.79 20.48
C ILE A 111 -8.65 2.37 19.51
N ILE A 112 -9.69 1.62 19.15
CA ILE A 112 -10.75 2.09 18.25
C ILE A 112 -11.48 3.28 18.87
N LYS A 113 -11.87 3.17 20.14
CA LYS A 113 -12.55 4.24 20.86
C LYS A 113 -11.66 5.48 20.97
N ALA A 114 -10.39 5.33 21.36
CA ALA A 114 -9.44 6.44 21.46
C ALA A 114 -9.24 7.16 20.12
N SER A 115 -9.30 6.40 19.01
CA SER A 115 -9.19 6.93 17.66
C SER A 115 -10.32 7.92 17.29
N ASP A 116 -11.48 7.83 17.93
CA ASP A 116 -12.65 8.68 17.66
C ASP A 116 -12.66 9.96 18.54
N TYR A 117 -12.06 9.94 19.74
CA TYR A 117 -12.05 11.09 20.67
C TYR A 117 -11.04 12.19 20.30
N GLN A 118 -10.00 11.89 19.52
CA GLN A 118 -8.93 12.85 19.20
C GLN A 118 -9.31 13.93 18.17
N SER A 119 -10.52 13.90 17.61
CA SER A 119 -10.94 14.84 16.56
C SER A 119 -11.45 16.22 17.03
N THR A 120 -11.46 16.55 18.34
CA THR A 120 -12.27 17.70 18.84
C THR A 120 -11.58 18.77 19.73
N GLN A 121 -10.25 18.85 19.91
CA GLN A 121 -9.65 20.02 20.61
C GLN A 121 -8.36 20.58 19.99
N VAL A 122 -8.31 21.91 19.86
CA VAL A 122 -7.22 22.74 19.33
C VAL A 122 -6.62 23.61 20.43
N GLY A 123 -5.28 23.70 20.53
CA GLY A 123 -4.60 24.70 21.37
C GLY A 123 -3.06 24.65 21.47
N VAL A 124 -2.38 25.35 20.55
CA VAL A 124 -1.13 26.16 20.63
C VAL A 124 0.25 25.56 21.04
N SER A 125 1.17 25.64 20.05
CA SER A 125 2.64 25.88 20.00
C SER A 125 3.67 25.05 20.77
N ALA A 126 4.51 24.33 20.02
CA ALA A 126 5.98 24.42 20.10
C ALA A 126 6.64 23.89 18.81
N SER A 127 7.81 24.42 18.47
CA SER A 127 8.53 24.20 17.22
C SER A 127 9.13 22.80 17.11
N ASN A 128 8.68 22.02 16.12
CA ASN A 128 9.23 20.69 15.83
C ASN A 128 9.90 20.67 14.45
N SER A 129 11.19 20.35 14.42
CA SER A 129 11.88 19.98 13.19
C SER A 129 11.42 18.59 12.77
N VAL A 130 10.42 18.55 11.89
CA VAL A 130 9.92 17.33 11.24
C VAL A 130 11.10 16.58 10.57
N SER A 131 11.12 15.26 10.56
CA SER A 131 12.20 14.52 9.90
C SER A 131 12.03 14.54 8.37
N PHE A 132 13.07 14.19 7.62
CA PHE A 132 13.00 14.10 6.15
C PHE A 132 11.99 13.04 5.70
N ILE A 133 11.92 11.92 6.44
CA ILE A 133 11.03 10.80 6.15
C ILE A 133 9.58 11.22 6.32
N ASP A 134 9.26 11.89 7.41
CA ASP A 134 7.90 12.41 7.65
C ASP A 134 7.47 13.37 6.55
N ARG A 135 8.39 14.20 6.01
CA ARG A 135 8.08 15.09 4.89
C ARG A 135 7.84 14.34 3.58
N LEU A 136 8.60 13.28 3.30
CA LEU A 136 8.37 12.44 2.12
C LEU A 136 7.02 11.71 2.21
N GLN A 137 6.64 11.25 3.39
CA GLN A 137 5.33 10.63 3.65
C GLN A 137 4.20 11.67 3.54
N SER A 138 4.34 12.85 4.14
CA SER A 138 3.37 13.96 4.00
C SER A 138 3.14 14.39 2.54
N LEU A 139 4.21 14.35 1.73
CA LEU A 139 4.18 14.67 0.30
C LEU A 139 3.24 13.76 -0.50
N MET A 140 3.07 12.52 -0.04
CA MET A 140 2.25 11.47 -0.64
C MET A 140 0.83 11.39 -0.03
N GLY A 141 0.44 12.33 0.84
CA GLY A 141 -0.91 12.37 1.43
C GLY A 141 -1.09 11.57 2.72
N TYR A 142 -0.01 11.09 3.34
CA TYR A 142 -0.08 10.45 4.66
C TYR A 142 -0.29 11.51 5.77
N PRO A 143 -1.13 11.23 6.78
CA PRO A 143 -1.29 12.14 7.91
C PRO A 143 -0.02 12.12 8.78
N THR A 144 0.79 13.17 8.71
CA THR A 144 1.91 13.38 9.64
C THR A 144 1.42 13.96 10.95
N SER A 145 1.67 13.22 12.05
CA SER A 145 1.45 13.66 13.42
C SER A 145 2.31 14.88 13.76
N ASN A 146 1.66 16.03 13.99
CA ASN A 146 2.28 17.21 14.60
C ASN A 146 1.23 17.91 15.48
N ASN A 147 1.03 17.42 16.72
CA ASN A 147 0.59 18.23 17.87
C ASN A 147 0.90 17.47 19.19
N SER A 148 1.45 18.20 20.16
CA SER A 148 1.98 17.70 21.44
C SER A 148 0.94 17.69 22.57
N ALA A 149 0.58 16.51 23.07
CA ALA A 149 0.07 16.22 24.44
C ALA A 149 0.42 14.74 24.79
N PRO A 150 0.45 14.34 26.07
CA PRO A 150 1.33 13.27 26.56
C PRO A 150 0.87 11.86 26.20
N PHE A 151 1.86 11.01 25.92
CA PHE A 151 1.80 9.63 25.45
C PHE A 151 0.63 8.77 26.00
N PRO A 152 0.11 7.87 25.14
CA PRO A 152 0.55 6.48 25.24
C PRO A 152 1.45 6.15 24.04
N ASN A 153 2.57 5.50 24.37
CA ASN A 153 3.70 5.02 23.58
C ASN A 153 3.81 5.41 22.08
N PRO A 154 4.99 5.89 21.64
CA PRO A 154 5.29 5.93 20.22
C PRO A 154 5.24 4.49 19.72
N LEU A 155 4.60 4.26 18.57
CA LEU A 155 4.90 3.09 17.78
C LEU A 155 6.41 3.15 17.50
N ILE A 156 7.18 2.46 18.33
CA ILE A 156 8.43 1.88 17.91
C ILE A 156 8.03 1.11 16.66
N LEU A 157 8.43 1.64 15.50
CA LEU A 157 8.53 0.87 14.26
C LEU A 157 9.31 -0.39 14.64
N SER A 158 8.56 -1.44 14.92
CA SER A 158 9.10 -2.67 15.46
C SER A 158 9.52 -3.48 14.24
N GLU A 159 10.83 -3.59 14.13
CA GLU A 159 11.65 -4.25 13.11
C GLU A 159 11.78 -3.57 11.72
N PRO A 160 13.02 -3.35 11.24
CA PRO A 160 13.34 -2.71 9.96
C PRO A 160 13.19 -3.65 8.74
N GLY A 161 12.22 -4.56 8.76
CA GLY A 161 12.09 -5.65 7.78
C GLY A 161 11.55 -5.22 6.42
N ASP A 162 10.35 -4.62 6.39
CA ASP A 162 9.59 -4.44 5.13
C ASP A 162 9.43 -2.97 4.67
N ASP A 163 9.59 -2.00 5.56
CA ASP A 163 9.37 -0.57 5.23
C ASP A 163 10.48 0.07 4.40
N SER A 164 11.65 -0.57 4.34
CA SER A 164 12.80 -0.05 3.59
C SER A 164 12.57 -0.06 2.08
N VAL A 165 11.83 -1.06 1.57
CA VAL A 165 11.50 -1.19 0.15
C VAL A 165 10.52 -0.10 -0.28
N LEU A 166 9.46 0.10 0.50
CA LEU A 166 8.48 1.16 0.23
C LEU A 166 9.11 2.54 0.31
N LEU A 167 9.93 2.79 1.34
CA LEU A 167 10.67 4.04 1.47
C LEU A 167 11.63 4.25 0.29
N GLY A 168 12.36 3.21 -0.11
CA GLY A 168 13.24 3.22 -1.27
C GLY A 168 12.48 3.56 -2.55
N TYR A 169 11.31 2.97 -2.74
CA TYR A 169 10.44 3.26 -3.88
C TYR A 169 9.94 4.71 -3.88
N ILE A 170 9.42 5.21 -2.75
CA ILE A 170 8.96 6.60 -2.62
C ILE A 170 10.11 7.57 -2.89
N PHE A 171 11.27 7.30 -2.31
CA PHE A 171 12.47 8.09 -2.51
C PHE A 171 12.88 8.13 -3.98
N LEU A 172 12.95 6.96 -4.65
CA LEU A 172 13.27 6.84 -6.07
C LEU A 172 12.26 7.56 -6.94
N ASN A 173 10.96 7.45 -6.63
CA ASN A 173 9.92 8.14 -7.37
C ASN A 173 10.08 9.66 -7.27
N VAL A 174 10.21 10.19 -6.05
CA VAL A 174 10.43 11.63 -5.81
C VAL A 174 11.71 12.12 -6.48
N LEU A 175 12.78 11.34 -6.40
CA LEU A 175 14.04 11.64 -7.06
C LEU A 175 13.88 11.69 -8.58
N SER A 176 13.17 10.73 -9.16
CA SER A 176 12.96 10.60 -10.61
C SER A 176 12.22 11.78 -11.25
N LEU A 177 11.37 12.48 -10.48
CA LEU A 177 10.68 13.69 -10.93
C LEU A 177 11.63 14.86 -11.22
N GLY A 178 12.84 14.84 -10.65
CA GLY A 178 13.88 15.82 -10.86
C GLY A 178 13.61 17.20 -10.23
N HIS A 179 14.69 18.00 -10.17
CA HIS A 179 14.70 19.29 -9.48
C HIS A 179 13.74 20.35 -10.04
N ARG A 180 13.28 20.18 -11.27
CA ARG A 180 12.33 21.10 -11.92
C ARG A 180 10.87 20.80 -11.55
N SER A 181 10.61 19.67 -10.89
CA SER A 181 9.25 19.31 -10.50
C SER A 181 8.68 20.26 -9.44
N ARG A 182 7.36 20.40 -9.42
CA ARG A 182 6.63 21.15 -8.36
C ARG A 182 6.85 20.55 -6.97
N ILE A 183 7.06 19.23 -6.91
CA ILE A 183 7.36 18.51 -5.67
C ILE A 183 8.66 19.01 -5.06
N TRP A 184 9.75 19.07 -5.85
CA TRP A 184 11.02 19.60 -5.38
C TRP A 184 10.94 21.09 -5.02
N SER A 185 10.36 21.91 -5.89
CA SER A 185 10.33 23.36 -5.68
C SER A 185 9.46 23.79 -4.49
N GLY A 186 8.30 23.15 -4.29
CA GLY A 186 7.29 23.62 -3.34
C GLY A 186 7.21 22.88 -1.99
N ARG A 187 7.61 21.60 -1.91
CA ARG A 187 7.34 20.76 -0.73
C ARG A 187 8.59 20.20 -0.04
N ILE A 188 9.74 20.32 -0.69
CA ILE A 188 11.00 19.77 -0.20
C ILE A 188 11.90 20.92 0.28
N ASN A 189 12.41 20.82 1.50
CA ASN A 189 13.23 21.89 2.07
C ASN A 189 14.68 21.85 1.53
N ARG A 190 15.50 22.84 1.89
CA ARG A 190 16.89 22.95 1.39
C ARG A 190 17.77 21.74 1.78
N LYS A 191 17.59 21.17 2.97
CA LYS A 191 18.37 20.00 3.43
C LYS A 191 17.99 18.75 2.64
N ASP A 192 16.69 18.52 2.47
CA ASP A 192 16.15 17.41 1.71
C ASP A 192 16.58 17.47 0.23
N LYS A 193 16.56 18.67 -0.36
CA LYS A 193 17.11 18.91 -1.70
C LYS A 193 18.58 18.51 -1.78
N ALA A 194 19.38 18.84 -0.78
CA ALA A 194 20.78 18.46 -0.75
C ALA A 194 20.96 16.93 -0.70
N ILE A 195 20.12 16.22 0.05
CA ILE A 195 20.09 14.74 0.07
C ILE A 195 19.75 14.19 -1.33
N LEU A 196 18.69 14.72 -1.96
CA LEU A 196 18.28 14.27 -3.30
C LEU A 196 19.33 14.60 -4.37
N TYR A 197 19.98 15.77 -4.30
CA TYR A 197 21.09 16.12 -5.19
C TYR A 197 22.29 15.19 -4.98
N ALA A 198 22.65 14.89 -3.73
CA ALA A 198 23.73 13.95 -3.43
C ALA A 198 23.41 12.54 -3.95
N ALA A 199 22.16 12.10 -3.79
CA ALA A 199 21.70 10.82 -4.30
C ALA A 199 21.77 10.78 -5.84
N GLN A 200 21.35 11.84 -6.53
CA GLN A 200 21.40 11.94 -7.99
C GLN A 200 22.82 11.76 -8.57
N VAL A 201 23.86 12.13 -7.81
CA VAL A 201 25.27 11.95 -8.21
C VAL A 201 25.73 10.50 -8.06
N GLN A 202 25.12 9.73 -7.16
CA GLN A 202 25.53 8.35 -6.84
C GLN A 202 24.78 7.27 -7.62
N PHE A 203 23.74 7.61 -8.40
CA PHE A 203 23.03 6.59 -9.17
C PHE A 203 23.93 6.00 -10.25
N VAL A 204 24.26 4.72 -10.05
CA VAL A 204 24.88 3.81 -10.99
C VAL A 204 23.94 3.65 -12.20
N ASP A 205 24.49 3.32 -13.36
CA ASP A 205 23.70 2.95 -14.54
C ASP A 205 22.67 1.88 -14.13
N ALA A 206 21.39 2.24 -14.13
CA ALA A 206 20.29 1.37 -13.75
C ALA A 206 20.36 0.05 -14.54
N LEU A 207 20.81 0.09 -15.79
CA LEU A 207 20.99 -1.08 -16.64
C LEU A 207 22.04 -2.08 -16.11
N THR A 208 23.05 -1.59 -15.39
CA THR A 208 24.09 -2.42 -14.76
C THR A 208 23.63 -3.07 -13.47
N GLU A 209 22.80 -2.40 -12.67
CA GLU A 209 22.23 -2.97 -11.43
C GLU A 209 21.05 -3.90 -11.73
N PHE A 210 20.23 -3.56 -12.73
CA PHE A 210 19.09 -4.35 -13.17
C PHE A 210 19.48 -5.54 -14.06
N GLN A 211 20.72 -6.02 -14.02
CA GLN A 211 21.11 -7.23 -14.77
C GLN A 211 20.25 -8.46 -14.40
N THR A 212 19.73 -8.53 -13.18
CA THR A 212 18.76 -9.54 -12.76
C THR A 212 17.39 -9.35 -13.43
N LEU A 213 16.95 -8.10 -13.59
CA LEU A 213 15.71 -7.75 -14.30
C LEU A 213 15.87 -7.75 -15.82
N LYS A 214 17.07 -7.80 -16.40
CA LYS A 214 17.26 -7.96 -17.85
C LYS A 214 16.54 -9.17 -18.43
N LYS A 215 16.23 -10.18 -17.61
CA LYS A 215 15.40 -11.31 -18.06
C LYS A 215 13.93 -10.94 -18.29
N TRP A 216 13.43 -9.95 -17.55
CA TRP A 216 12.04 -9.49 -17.57
C TRP A 216 11.85 -8.22 -18.40
N VAL A 217 12.85 -7.35 -18.44
CA VAL A 217 12.83 -6.08 -19.16
C VAL A 217 13.60 -6.25 -20.47
N VAL A 218 13.09 -7.13 -21.32
CA VAL A 218 13.57 -7.34 -22.69
C VAL A 218 12.45 -7.10 -23.70
N PRO A 219 12.79 -6.62 -24.92
CA PRO A 219 11.80 -6.36 -25.96
C PRO A 219 11.00 -7.61 -26.35
N ASP A 220 11.66 -8.77 -26.29
CA ASP A 220 11.05 -10.05 -26.58
C ASP A 220 10.65 -10.76 -25.29
N PRO A 221 9.47 -11.41 -25.24
CA PRO A 221 9.06 -12.17 -24.08
C PRO A 221 10.06 -13.30 -23.77
N PRO A 222 10.24 -13.66 -22.48
CA PRO A 222 11.06 -14.78 -22.07
C PRO A 222 10.73 -16.04 -22.87
N ARG A 223 11.76 -16.81 -23.24
CA ARG A 223 11.59 -18.02 -24.06
C ARG A 223 10.62 -18.99 -23.40
N GLU A 224 10.63 -19.04 -22.07
CA GLU A 224 9.75 -19.81 -21.20
C GLU A 224 8.26 -19.50 -21.45
N ILE A 225 7.93 -18.22 -21.70
CA ILE A 225 6.55 -17.81 -22.03
C ILE A 225 6.19 -18.27 -23.44
N THR A 226 7.12 -18.11 -24.39
CA THR A 226 6.87 -18.48 -25.79
C THR A 226 6.91 -19.99 -26.06
N SER A 227 7.52 -20.79 -25.19
CA SER A 227 7.69 -22.24 -25.35
C SER A 227 6.61 -23.05 -24.65
N LEU A 228 5.66 -22.41 -23.95
CA LEU A 228 4.49 -23.07 -23.38
C LEU A 228 3.66 -23.75 -24.48
N SER A 229 3.79 -25.07 -24.57
CA SER A 229 3.05 -25.92 -25.50
C SER A 229 1.54 -25.97 -25.20
N THR A 230 1.11 -25.43 -24.06
CA THR A 230 -0.27 -25.40 -23.59
C THR A 230 -1.10 -24.27 -24.20
N LEU A 231 -0.47 -23.26 -24.81
CA LEU A 231 -1.17 -22.13 -25.42
C LEU A 231 -1.43 -22.41 -26.91
N CYS A 232 -2.65 -22.14 -27.37
CA CYS A 232 -2.93 -22.16 -28.80
C CYS A 232 -2.17 -21.02 -29.52
N PRO A 233 -1.97 -21.12 -30.85
CA PRO A 233 -1.27 -20.09 -31.61
C PRO A 233 -1.82 -18.67 -31.39
N GLU A 234 -3.15 -18.50 -31.34
CA GLU A 234 -3.77 -17.19 -31.16
C GLU A 234 -3.47 -16.59 -29.77
N CYS A 235 -3.58 -17.38 -28.70
CA CYS A 235 -3.25 -16.93 -27.34
C CYS A 235 -1.77 -16.53 -27.23
N LYS A 236 -0.90 -17.29 -27.90
CA LYS A 236 0.53 -16.98 -27.94
C LYS A 236 0.80 -15.65 -28.64
N ASP A 237 0.14 -15.39 -29.76
CA ASP A 237 0.25 -14.12 -30.48
C ASP A 237 -0.28 -12.95 -29.65
N ILE A 238 -1.41 -13.13 -28.94
CA ILE A 238 -1.94 -12.12 -28.01
C ILE A 238 -0.91 -11.79 -26.93
N ILE A 239 -0.34 -12.81 -26.28
CA ILE A 239 0.67 -12.59 -25.21
C ILE A 239 1.92 -11.89 -25.76
N ILE A 240 2.42 -12.31 -26.94
CA ILE A 240 3.58 -11.68 -27.57
C ILE A 240 3.29 -10.22 -27.93
N ASN A 241 2.12 -9.94 -28.49
CA ASN A 241 1.73 -8.58 -28.88
C ASN A 241 1.52 -7.69 -27.67
N SER A 242 0.85 -8.18 -26.63
CA SER A 242 0.71 -7.47 -25.35
C SER A 242 2.08 -7.21 -24.72
N TRP A 243 2.96 -8.22 -24.66
CA TRP A 243 4.30 -8.04 -24.13
C TRP A 243 5.09 -6.98 -24.90
N LYS A 244 5.08 -7.03 -26.24
CA LYS A 244 5.76 -6.05 -27.08
C LYS A 244 5.17 -4.65 -26.94
N SER A 245 3.85 -4.53 -26.82
CA SER A 245 3.19 -3.25 -26.61
C SER A 245 3.59 -2.63 -25.27
N PHE A 246 3.60 -3.43 -24.19
CA PHE A 246 3.94 -2.94 -22.86
C PHE A 246 5.46 -2.76 -22.66
N PHE A 247 6.23 -3.82 -22.89
CA PHE A 247 7.66 -3.84 -22.58
C PHE A 247 8.54 -3.43 -23.75
N GLY A 248 8.09 -3.57 -25.00
CA GLY A 248 8.90 -3.23 -26.18
C GLY A 248 9.25 -1.74 -26.23
N GLU A 249 8.26 -0.86 -26.14
CA GLU A 249 8.51 0.60 -26.07
C GLU A 249 9.26 0.99 -24.80
N PHE A 250 8.96 0.31 -23.70
CA PHE A 250 9.58 0.55 -22.41
C PHE A 250 11.09 0.28 -22.44
N CYS A 251 11.48 -0.89 -22.95
CA CYS A 251 12.87 -1.32 -23.05
C CYS A 251 13.69 -0.44 -23.99
N GLN A 252 13.09 0.08 -25.06
CA GLN A 252 13.78 1.01 -25.97
C GLN A 252 14.14 2.34 -25.32
N LYS A 253 13.41 2.75 -24.28
CA LYS A 253 13.63 4.02 -23.58
C LYS A 253 14.57 3.89 -22.37
N MET A 254 14.80 2.67 -21.89
CA MET A 254 15.75 2.31 -20.82
C MET A 254 17.22 2.38 -21.31
N GLY A 255 18.17 2.52 -20.39
CA GLY A 255 19.59 2.68 -20.72
C GLY A 255 19.89 4.08 -21.27
N SER A 256 19.09 5.07 -20.90
CA SER A 256 19.12 6.41 -21.49
C SER A 256 20.38 7.23 -21.16
N GLY A 257 21.31 6.68 -20.38
CA GLY A 257 22.48 7.36 -19.84
C GLY A 257 22.15 8.48 -18.84
N LEU A 258 20.85 8.70 -18.56
CA LEU A 258 20.36 9.68 -17.63
C LEU A 258 19.94 8.95 -16.34
N PRO A 259 20.64 9.14 -15.20
CA PRO A 259 20.53 8.32 -13.99
C PRO A 259 19.14 8.18 -13.37
N LEU A 260 18.16 8.96 -13.83
CA LEU A 260 16.80 9.03 -13.28
C LEU A 260 15.70 8.82 -14.30
N LYS A 261 16.03 8.82 -15.59
CA LYS A 261 15.02 8.62 -16.64
C LYS A 261 14.54 7.18 -16.64
N ASP A 262 15.44 6.22 -16.41
CA ASP A 262 15.09 4.81 -16.32
C ASP A 262 14.22 4.53 -15.08
N VAL A 263 14.53 5.16 -13.94
CA VAL A 263 13.69 5.10 -12.72
C VAL A 263 12.31 5.73 -12.97
N SER A 264 12.27 6.87 -13.65
CA SER A 264 11.00 7.54 -14.02
C SER A 264 10.17 6.70 -14.99
N LEU A 265 10.82 5.97 -15.90
CA LEU A 265 10.13 5.02 -16.76
C LEU A 265 9.55 3.90 -15.89
N LEU A 266 10.35 3.27 -15.02
CA LEU A 266 9.89 2.19 -14.14
C LEU A 266 8.70 2.60 -13.27
N SER A 267 8.67 3.84 -12.75
CA SER A 267 7.51 4.33 -11.99
C SER A 267 6.25 4.51 -12.85
N GLN A 268 6.39 4.79 -14.15
CA GLN A 268 5.27 4.87 -15.09
C GLN A 268 4.68 3.52 -15.48
N ILE A 269 5.34 2.38 -15.21
CA ILE A 269 4.76 1.05 -15.48
C ILE A 269 3.42 0.91 -14.75
N ALA A 270 3.33 1.41 -13.52
CA ALA A 270 2.10 1.42 -12.74
C ALA A 270 0.99 2.28 -13.41
N ASP A 271 1.36 3.36 -14.10
CA ASP A 271 0.42 4.25 -14.78
C ASP A 271 -0.07 3.70 -16.13
N PHE A 272 0.73 2.87 -16.82
CA PHE A 272 0.37 2.30 -18.11
C PHE A 272 -0.81 1.33 -18.02
N HIS A 273 -0.89 0.53 -16.94
CA HIS A 273 -2.02 -0.36 -16.69
C HIS A 273 -3.36 0.39 -16.64
N ARG A 274 -3.33 1.67 -16.21
CA ARG A 274 -4.52 2.50 -16.10
C ARG A 274 -5.06 2.97 -17.46
N LYS A 275 -4.21 3.08 -18.48
CA LYS A 275 -4.61 3.59 -19.81
C LYS A 275 -5.18 2.50 -20.72
N SER A 276 -4.68 1.26 -20.61
CA SER A 276 -5.16 0.14 -21.43
C SER A 276 -6.57 -0.32 -21.10
N GLU A 277 -7.15 0.12 -19.98
CA GLU A 277 -8.54 -0.19 -19.59
C GLU A 277 -9.54 0.85 -20.11
N GLU A 278 -9.07 1.96 -20.68
CA GLU A 278 -9.92 3.04 -21.22
C GLU A 278 -10.11 2.94 -22.76
N GLU A 279 -9.45 1.98 -23.41
CA GLU A 279 -9.56 1.66 -24.85
C GLU A 279 -10.30 0.33 -25.08
#